data_AF-A0A542B2W8-F1
#
_entry.id   AF-A0A542B2W8-F1
#
_cell.length_a   1.000
_cell.length_b   1.000
_cell.length_c   1.000
_cell.angle_alpha   90.00
_cell.angle_beta   90.00
_cell.angle_gamma   90.00
#
_symmetry.space_group_name_H-M   'P 1'
#
loop_
_entity.id
_entity.type
_entity.pdbx_description
1 polymer ?
#
loop_
_entity_poly.entity_id
_entity_poly.type
_entity_poly.pdbx_seq_one_letter_code
_entity_poly.pdbx_strand_id
1 'polypeptide(L)'
;MAKEQPESLATFAATARNDGKKPKDIGLEATPETKGLPTDPKKKADAATKVLREGVLHKDQGADEAVDALPDRTRDVKPPR
;
A
#
# COMPACT_ATOMS: atom_id res chain seq x y z
N MET A 1 29.25 14.46 -4.09
CA MET A 1 28.46 13.42 -3.41
C MET A 1 27.55 14.13 -2.43
N ALA A 2 26.28 14.33 -2.77
CA ALA A 2 25.33 15.00 -1.88
C ALA A 2 25.03 14.05 -0.72
N LYS A 3 25.46 14.43 0.50
CA LYS A 3 25.11 13.73 1.74
C LYS A 3 23.59 13.61 1.80
N GLU A 4 23.08 12.38 1.85
CA GLU A 4 21.67 12.08 2.09
C GLU A 4 21.23 12.83 3.35
N GLN A 5 20.56 13.96 3.14
CA GLN A 5 19.92 14.69 4.22
C GLN A 5 18.68 13.88 4.60
N PRO A 6 18.43 13.62 5.90
CA PRO A 6 17.18 13.02 6.31
C PRO A 6 16.00 13.80 5.72
N GLU A 7 14.96 13.10 5.28
CA GLU A 7 13.84 13.68 4.52
C GLU A 7 13.18 14.86 5.22
N SER A 8 13.24 14.89 6.56
CA SER A 8 12.81 16.01 7.39
C SER A 8 13.58 17.31 7.11
N LEU A 9 14.90 17.25 6.91
CA LEU A 9 15.74 18.40 6.56
C LEU A 9 15.56 18.83 5.11
N ALA A 10 15.38 17.88 4.19
CA ALA A 10 15.04 18.17 2.80
C ALA A 10 13.68 18.89 2.70
N THR A 11 12.68 18.42 3.45
CA THR A 11 11.36 19.05 3.55
C THR A 11 11.45 20.45 4.14
N PHE A 12 12.21 20.63 5.24
CA PHE A 12 12.42 21.94 5.87
C PHE A 12 13.11 22.96 4.95
N ALA A 13 14.16 22.54 4.24
CA ALA A 13 14.85 23.40 3.28
C ALA A 13 13.95 23.80 2.10
N ALA A 14 13.08 22.90 1.66
CA ALA A 14 12.14 23.16 0.58
C ALA A 14 10.96 24.04 1.01
N THR A 15 10.45 23.90 2.24
CA THR A 15 9.38 24.76 2.79
C THR A 15 9.87 26.19 3.00
N ALA A 16 11.11 26.37 3.49
CA ALA A 16 11.73 27.68 3.68
C ALA A 16 11.85 28.48 2.37
N ARG A 17 11.98 27.78 1.24
CA ARG A 17 12.04 28.38 -0.10
C ARG A 17 10.67 28.63 -0.74
N ASN A 18 9.59 28.16 -0.10
CA ASN A 18 8.22 28.19 -0.63
C ASN A 18 7.27 28.90 0.34
N ASP A 19 7.67 30.07 0.85
CA ASP A 19 6.90 30.90 1.80
C ASP A 19 6.42 30.15 3.06
N GLY A 20 7.20 29.18 3.53
CA GLY A 20 6.86 28.34 4.67
C GLY A 20 5.82 27.24 4.37
N LYS A 21 5.38 27.09 3.12
CA LYS A 21 4.46 26.04 2.70
C LYS A 21 5.21 24.81 2.24
N LYS A 22 4.79 23.65 2.74
CA LYS A 22 5.30 22.36 2.29
C LYS A 22 4.96 22.15 0.80
N PRO A 23 5.97 21.92 -0.07
CA PRO A 23 5.71 21.51 -1.45
C PRO A 23 4.86 20.24 -1.46
N LYS A 24 3.88 20.17 -2.36
CA LYS A 24 2.94 19.03 -2.45
C LYS A 24 3.64 17.72 -2.79
N ASP A 25 4.81 17.82 -3.39
CA ASP A 25 5.60 16.73 -3.96
C ASP A 25 6.67 16.22 -2.99
N ILE A 26 6.84 16.87 -1.83
CA ILE A 26 7.85 16.54 -0.82
C ILE A 26 7.14 16.22 0.48
N GLY A 27 7.04 14.94 0.85
CA GLY A 27 6.47 14.52 2.14
C GLY A 27 6.13 13.03 2.22
N LEU A 28 5.84 12.56 3.43
CA LEU A 28 5.40 11.18 3.75
C LEU A 28 3.94 10.87 3.32
N GLU A 29 3.39 11.64 2.39
CA GLU A 29 2.05 11.34 1.88
C GLU A 29 2.13 10.17 0.91
N ALA A 30 1.14 9.28 0.98
CA ALA A 30 1.15 8.09 0.15
C ALA A 30 0.90 8.44 -1.33
N THR A 31 1.88 8.11 -2.17
CA THR A 31 1.78 8.20 -3.64
C THR A 31 0.74 7.21 -4.17
N PRO A 32 0.25 7.32 -5.42
CA PRO A 32 -0.62 6.31 -6.02
C PRO A 32 -0.05 4.88 -5.93
N GLU A 33 1.28 4.70 -6.00
CA GLU A 33 1.89 3.37 -5.87
C GLU A 33 1.91 2.83 -4.44
N THR A 34 1.96 3.71 -3.43
CA THR A 34 2.09 3.33 -2.01
C THR A 34 0.79 3.50 -1.21
N LYS A 35 -0.18 4.23 -1.76
CA LYS A 35 -1.50 4.44 -1.17
C LYS A 35 -2.23 3.11 -1.05
N GLY A 36 -2.88 2.89 0.09
CA GLY A 36 -3.70 1.69 0.30
C GLY A 36 -4.82 1.60 -0.74
N LEU A 37 -5.11 0.39 -1.20
CA LEU A 37 -6.27 0.14 -2.05
C LEU A 37 -7.56 0.31 -1.23
N PRO A 38 -8.57 1.04 -1.72
CA PRO A 38 -9.89 1.07 -1.12
C PRO A 38 -10.46 -0.35 -1.05
N THR A 39 -10.91 -0.77 0.13
CA THR A 39 -11.44 -2.12 0.36
C THR A 39 -12.41 -2.12 1.52
N ASP A 40 -13.28 -3.13 1.57
CA ASP A 40 -14.10 -3.42 2.74
C ASP A 40 -13.28 -4.18 3.81
N PRO A 41 -13.10 -3.63 5.03
CA PRO A 41 -12.37 -4.31 6.10
C PRO A 41 -12.97 -5.67 6.48
N LYS A 42 -14.29 -5.84 6.41
CA LYS A 42 -14.95 -7.10 6.76
C LYS A 42 -14.57 -8.20 5.79
N LYS A 43 -14.62 -7.92 4.48
CA LYS A 43 -14.22 -8.88 3.45
C LYS A 43 -12.76 -9.31 3.60
N LYS A 44 -11.86 -8.40 3.99
CA LYS A 44 -10.46 -8.74 4.30
C LYS A 44 -10.34 -9.69 5.49
N ALA A 45 -11.06 -9.42 6.57
CA ALA A 45 -11.07 -10.28 7.75
C ALA A 45 -11.63 -11.67 7.45
N ASP A 46 -12.70 -11.75 6.65
CA ASP A 46 -13.32 -13.02 6.25
C ASP A 46 -12.36 -13.85 5.39
N ALA A 47 -11.73 -13.25 4.38
CA ALA A 47 -10.73 -13.92 3.55
C ALA A 47 -9.55 -14.43 4.38
N ALA A 48 -8.99 -13.59 5.27
CA ALA A 48 -7.91 -14.00 6.16
C ALA A 48 -8.31 -15.16 7.08
N THR A 49 -9.55 -15.13 7.59
CA THR A 49 -10.08 -16.21 8.44
C THR A 49 -10.15 -17.53 7.70
N LYS A 50 -10.58 -17.51 6.43
CA LYS A 50 -10.62 -18.71 5.58
C LYS A 50 -9.23 -19.28 5.32
N VAL A 51 -8.27 -18.43 4.93
CA VAL A 51 -6.87 -18.85 4.71
C VAL A 51 -6.29 -19.51 5.96
N LEU A 52 -6.44 -18.87 7.12
CA LEU A 52 -5.93 -19.42 8.38
C LEU A 52 -6.62 -20.72 8.78
N ARG A 53 -7.94 -20.80 8.60
CA ARG A 53 -8.72 -22.00 8.92
C ARG A 53 -8.37 -23.17 8.01
N GLU A 54 -8.22 -22.92 6.71
CA GLU A 54 -7.83 -23.93 5.72
C GLU A 54 -6.45 -24.49 6.00
N GLY A 55 -5.48 -23.62 6.34
CA GLY A 55 -4.13 -24.05 6.73
C GLY A 55 -4.12 -24.96 7.96
N VAL A 56 -5.06 -24.77 8.90
CA VAL A 56 -5.19 -25.60 10.11
C VAL A 56 -5.96 -26.90 9.84
N LEU A 57 -7.06 -26.82 9.09
CA LEU A 57 -7.94 -27.96 8.84
C LEU A 57 -7.45 -28.88 7.72
N HIS A 58 -6.52 -28.39 6.88
CA HIS A 58 -6.09 -29.05 5.64
C HIS A 58 -7.27 -29.45 4.74
N LYS A 59 -8.29 -28.60 4.71
CA LYS A 59 -9.50 -28.77 3.91
C LYS A 59 -9.84 -27.43 3.28
N ASP A 60 -10.29 -27.49 2.04
CA ASP A 60 -10.78 -26.34 1.30
C ASP A 60 -11.86 -25.58 2.10
N GLN A 61 -11.65 -24.28 2.31
CA GLN A 61 -12.60 -23.35 2.92
C GLN A 61 -12.99 -22.21 1.96
N GLY A 62 -12.65 -22.35 0.69
CA GLY A 62 -12.78 -21.33 -0.34
C GLY A 62 -11.93 -20.10 -0.05
N ALA A 63 -10.70 -20.32 0.42
CA ALA A 63 -9.76 -19.27 0.73
C ALA A 63 -9.29 -18.53 -0.53
N ASP A 64 -9.00 -19.26 -1.59
CA ASP A 64 -8.52 -18.72 -2.87
C ASP A 64 -9.58 -17.81 -3.51
N GLU A 65 -10.85 -18.21 -3.56
CA GLU A 65 -11.92 -17.37 -4.12
C GLU A 65 -12.17 -16.12 -3.27
N ALA A 66 -12.00 -16.23 -1.94
CA ALA A 66 -12.17 -15.11 -1.04
C ALA A 66 -11.03 -14.08 -1.20
N VAL A 67 -9.80 -14.55 -1.42
CA VAL A 67 -8.66 -13.70 -1.77
C VAL A 67 -8.87 -13.09 -3.16
N ASP A 68 -9.38 -13.87 -4.11
CA ASP A 68 -9.61 -13.43 -5.47
C ASP A 68 -10.66 -12.32 -5.60
N ALA A 69 -11.62 -12.27 -4.68
CA ALA A 69 -12.63 -11.22 -4.63
C ALA A 69 -12.10 -9.89 -4.06
N LEU A 70 -10.90 -9.85 -3.49
CA LEU A 70 -10.31 -8.64 -2.93
C LEU A 70 -9.60 -7.79 -4.00
N PRO A 71 -9.54 -6.46 -3.82
CA PRO A 71 -8.75 -5.59 -4.68
C PRO A 71 -7.26 -5.96 -4.64
N ASP A 72 -6.66 -6.14 -5.82
CA ASP A 72 -5.26 -6.53 -5.97
C ASP A 72 -4.58 -5.66 -7.05
N ARG A 73 -3.52 -4.95 -6.64
CA ARG A 73 -2.77 -4.03 -7.52
C ARG A 73 -1.91 -4.79 -8.55
N THR A 74 -1.67 -6.08 -8.36
CA THR A 74 -0.77 -6.89 -9.20
C THR A 74 -1.47 -7.55 -10.39
N ARG A 75 -2.81 -7.66 -10.35
CA ARG A 75 -3.60 -8.35 -11.39
C ARG A 75 -3.77 -7.57 -12.69
N ASP A 76 -3.84 -6.25 -12.59
CA ASP A 76 -4.02 -5.37 -13.74
C ASP A 76 -2.69 -4.87 -14.34
N VAL A 77 -1.55 -5.25 -13.75
CA VAL A 77 -0.23 -4.95 -14.31
C VAL A 77 0.06 -5.96 -15.40
N LYS A 78 -0.19 -5.56 -16.66
CA LYS A 78 0.24 -6.31 -17.83
C LYS A 78 1.73 -6.67 -17.66
N PRO A 79 2.12 -7.95 -17.74
CA PRO A 79 3.52 -8.32 -17.61
C PRO A 79 4.34 -7.60 -18.70
N PRO A 80 5.57 -7.17 -18.40
CA PRO A 80 6.45 -6.63 -19.44
C PRO A 80 6.62 -7.69 -20.53
N ARG A 81 6.41 -7.30 -21.79
CA ARG A 81 6.69 -8.12 -22.96
C ARG A 81 8.19 -8.29 -23.15
#